data_AF-A0A0G4N0F4-F1
#
_entry.id   AF-A0A0G4N0F4-F1
#
_cell.length_a   1.000
_cell.length_b   1.000
_cell.length_c   1.000
_cell.angle_alpha   90.00
_cell.angle_beta   90.00
_cell.angle_gamma   90.00
#
_symmetry.space_group_name_H-M   'P 1'
#
loop_
_entity.id
_entity.type
_entity.pdbx_description
1 polymer ?
#
loop_
_entity_poly.entity_id
_entity_poly.type
_entity_poly.pdbx_seq_one_letter_code
_entity_poly.pdbx_strand_id
1 'polypeptide(L)'
;MPFSFAHVCDLLDQLQQQQQQQQQQQQQQQQQQQSGDRNVTRRIISSWFAKHRHAIKQTPATAAALFSTLLPDARTDRVYGIQAPSLQRIVGRALCLGSSRFAHLRRYENSGSGEDLADCVAGILTETPNPVSKLDQVTVEEIDALLNGLAANCRFSSHTVRQSHRNTGCENKETLGELYRQVHAREAKWLTRIILKQIQLTALDPSIVYGSYDARLPFVARVQESFEVALTSLRELRASNPLGIGTQNLVHVIKPILGTKVGRQTWLKGRSIKHCIGLHPKRVSCEKKMDGEYCQVHVDLSKGSRSVQIFSKSGKDSTQDRVGIHK
;
A
#
# COMPACT_ATOMS: atom_id res chain seq x y z
N MET A 1 -12.46 -7.19 -17.53
CA MET A 1 -12.31 -8.37 -16.66
C MET A 1 -11.59 -7.92 -15.42
N PRO A 2 -12.12 -8.19 -14.22
CA PRO A 2 -11.46 -7.84 -12.98
C PRO A 2 -10.13 -8.58 -12.84
N PHE A 3 -9.21 -8.03 -12.06
CA PHE A 3 -7.84 -8.53 -11.98
C PHE A 3 -7.67 -9.53 -10.83
N SER A 4 -7.41 -10.80 -11.19
CA SER A 4 -7.30 -11.91 -10.23
C SER A 4 -6.22 -11.67 -9.15
N PHE A 5 -6.60 -11.85 -7.88
CA PHE A 5 -5.72 -11.72 -6.74
C PHE A 5 -4.64 -12.81 -6.71
N ALA A 6 -4.92 -13.99 -7.27
CA ALA A 6 -3.96 -15.08 -7.39
C ALA A 6 -2.67 -14.64 -8.13
N HIS A 7 -2.80 -13.81 -9.18
CA HIS A 7 -1.65 -13.27 -9.91
C HIS A 7 -0.80 -12.35 -9.04
N VAL A 8 -1.42 -11.58 -8.14
CA VAL A 8 -0.69 -10.75 -7.17
C VAL A 8 0.06 -11.64 -6.19
N CYS A 9 -0.58 -12.68 -5.69
CA CYS A 9 0.06 -13.65 -4.79
C CYS A 9 1.26 -14.35 -5.45
N ASP A 10 1.19 -14.68 -6.75
CA ASP A 10 2.33 -15.22 -7.50
C ASP A 10 3.55 -14.27 -7.48
N LEU A 11 3.30 -12.96 -7.65
CA LEU A 11 4.36 -11.95 -7.56
C LEU A 11 4.93 -11.88 -6.13
N LEU A 12 4.05 -11.80 -5.13
CA LEU A 12 4.46 -11.64 -3.73
C LEU A 12 5.27 -12.86 -3.24
N ASP A 13 4.90 -14.08 -3.64
CA ASP A 13 5.67 -15.29 -3.36
C ASP A 13 7.06 -15.26 -4.00
N GLN A 14 7.16 -14.89 -5.28
CA GLN A 14 8.45 -14.77 -5.96
C GLN A 14 9.35 -13.75 -5.26
N LEU A 15 8.80 -12.61 -4.85
CA LEU A 15 9.54 -11.60 -4.10
C LEU A 15 9.94 -12.09 -2.70
N GLN A 16 9.07 -12.83 -2.01
CA GLN A 16 9.38 -13.41 -0.70
C GLN A 16 10.52 -14.42 -0.81
N GLN A 17 10.49 -15.31 -1.80
CA GLN A 17 11.55 -16.30 -2.05
C GLN A 17 12.90 -15.62 -2.32
N GLN A 18 12.92 -14.57 -3.15
CA GLN A 18 14.14 -13.81 -3.42
C GLN A 18 14.67 -13.12 -2.16
N GLN A 19 13.80 -12.51 -1.35
CA GLN A 19 14.21 -11.88 -0.10
C GLN A 19 14.80 -12.89 0.90
N GLN A 20 14.23 -14.10 1.00
CA GLN A 20 14.75 -15.16 1.86
C GLN A 20 16.12 -15.67 1.38
N GLN A 21 16.29 -15.86 0.07
CA GLN A 21 17.59 -16.24 -0.52
C GLN A 21 18.67 -15.19 -0.21
N GLN A 22 18.33 -13.90 -0.34
CA GLN A 22 19.24 -12.80 0.00
C GLN A 22 19.64 -12.81 1.48
N GLN A 23 18.68 -13.04 2.39
CA GLN A 23 18.97 -13.11 3.83
C GLN A 23 19.91 -14.26 4.18
N GLN A 24 19.74 -15.43 3.53
CA GLN A 24 20.61 -16.59 3.74
C GLN A 24 22.03 -16.33 3.20
N GLN A 25 22.17 -15.69 2.03
CA GLN A 25 23.46 -15.36 1.44
C GLN A 25 24.23 -14.29 2.23
N GLN A 26 23.53 -13.30 2.81
CA GLN A 26 24.15 -12.28 3.66
C GLN A 26 24.76 -12.86 4.94
N GLN A 27 24.16 -13.91 5.51
CA GLN A 27 24.72 -14.64 6.65
C GLN A 27 26.03 -15.38 6.28
N GLN A 28 26.25 -15.66 5.00
CA GLN A 28 27.44 -16.36 4.47
C GLN A 28 28.57 -15.41 4.00
N GLN A 29 28.59 -14.15 4.45
CA GLN A 29 29.66 -13.15 4.23
C GLN A 29 29.94 -12.71 2.76
N GLN A 30 29.00 -12.83 1.82
CA GLN A 30 29.18 -12.28 0.46
C GLN A 30 28.68 -10.82 0.36
N GLN A 31 29.54 -9.84 0.68
CA GLN A 31 29.17 -8.41 0.70
C GLN A 31 29.03 -7.73 -0.68
N GLN A 32 29.42 -8.37 -1.80
CA GLN A 32 29.44 -7.73 -3.13
C GLN A 32 28.13 -7.81 -3.96
N GLN A 33 27.08 -8.52 -3.49
CA GLN A 33 25.88 -8.84 -4.32
C GLN A 33 24.68 -7.88 -4.22
N GLN A 34 24.68 -6.92 -3.29
CA GLN A 34 23.50 -6.05 -3.03
C GLN A 34 22.99 -5.29 -4.27
N SER A 35 23.89 -4.88 -5.17
CA SER A 35 23.54 -4.20 -6.42
C SER A 35 22.89 -5.14 -7.45
N GLY A 36 23.29 -6.42 -7.48
CA GLY A 36 22.71 -7.45 -8.35
C GLY A 36 21.29 -7.80 -7.94
N ASP A 37 21.05 -7.97 -6.65
CA ASP A 37 19.76 -8.39 -6.09
C ASP A 37 18.65 -7.37 -6.29
N ARG A 38 18.98 -6.08 -6.15
CA ARG A 38 18.04 -4.99 -6.45
C ARG A 38 17.63 -4.98 -7.93
N ASN A 39 18.55 -5.36 -8.82
CA ASN A 39 18.26 -5.50 -10.24
C ASN A 39 17.39 -6.73 -10.53
N VAL A 40 17.62 -7.86 -9.87
CA VAL A 40 16.78 -9.07 -9.99
C VAL A 40 15.35 -8.77 -9.56
N THR A 41 15.18 -8.20 -8.36
CA THR A 41 13.87 -7.81 -7.82
C THR A 41 13.12 -6.88 -8.77
N ARG A 42 13.82 -5.86 -9.30
CA ARG A 42 13.25 -4.93 -10.28
C ARG A 42 12.81 -5.64 -11.57
N ARG A 43 13.57 -6.63 -12.03
CA ARG A 43 13.22 -7.45 -13.21
C ARG A 43 11.98 -8.29 -12.96
N ILE A 44 11.84 -8.92 -11.79
CA ILE A 44 10.65 -9.69 -11.41
C ILE A 44 9.40 -8.82 -11.45
N ILE A 45 9.45 -7.65 -10.81
CA ILE A 45 8.31 -6.72 -10.80
C ILE A 45 8.01 -6.25 -12.23
N SER A 46 9.03 -5.84 -12.98
CA SER A 46 8.84 -5.32 -14.34
C SER A 46 8.33 -6.36 -15.33
N SER A 47 8.81 -7.60 -15.26
CA SER A 47 8.34 -8.71 -16.11
C SER A 47 6.91 -9.09 -15.77
N TRP A 48 6.55 -9.11 -14.48
CA TRP A 48 5.18 -9.36 -14.04
C TRP A 48 4.23 -8.27 -14.55
N PHE A 49 4.57 -6.99 -14.40
CA PHE A 49 3.77 -5.88 -14.94
C PHE A 49 3.65 -5.94 -16.47
N ALA A 50 4.72 -6.34 -17.17
CA ALA A 50 4.67 -6.53 -18.62
C ALA A 50 3.72 -7.66 -19.02
N LYS A 51 3.81 -8.82 -18.34
CA LYS A 51 2.93 -9.99 -18.55
C LYS A 51 1.46 -9.64 -18.34
N HIS A 52 1.15 -8.87 -17.31
CA HIS A 52 -0.22 -8.53 -16.92
C HIS A 52 -0.70 -7.16 -17.44
N ARG A 53 0.09 -6.49 -18.30
CA ARG A 53 -0.12 -5.08 -18.72
C ARG A 53 -1.51 -4.80 -19.27
N HIS A 54 -2.02 -5.68 -20.13
CA HIS A 54 -3.32 -5.47 -20.77
C HIS A 54 -4.45 -5.45 -19.74
N ALA A 55 -4.46 -6.42 -18.81
CA ALA A 55 -5.48 -6.50 -17.77
C ALA A 55 -5.40 -5.32 -16.79
N ILE A 56 -4.19 -4.96 -16.37
CA ILE A 56 -3.98 -3.86 -15.40
C ILE A 56 -4.38 -2.50 -15.99
N LYS A 57 -4.14 -2.28 -17.29
CA LYS A 57 -4.42 -1.00 -17.97
C LYS A 57 -5.84 -0.86 -18.50
N GLN A 58 -6.75 -1.81 -18.21
CA GLN A 58 -8.14 -1.72 -18.66
C GLN A 58 -8.85 -0.49 -18.10
N THR A 59 -8.72 -0.24 -16.80
CA THR A 59 -9.33 0.92 -16.13
C THR A 59 -8.39 1.54 -15.10
N PRO A 60 -8.49 2.86 -14.83
CA PRO A 60 -7.79 3.47 -13.70
C PRO A 60 -8.14 2.81 -12.36
N ALA A 61 -9.40 2.41 -12.16
CA ALA A 61 -9.86 1.76 -10.94
C ALA A 61 -9.15 0.41 -10.69
N THR A 62 -8.99 -0.43 -11.72
CA THR A 62 -8.23 -1.68 -11.63
C THR A 62 -6.78 -1.43 -11.21
N ALA A 63 -6.12 -0.41 -11.80
CA ALA A 63 -4.75 -0.06 -11.42
C ALA A 63 -4.67 0.49 -9.98
N ALA A 64 -5.64 1.27 -9.53
CA ALA A 64 -5.70 1.80 -8.17
C ALA A 64 -5.95 0.69 -7.13
N ALA A 65 -6.84 -0.26 -7.42
CA ALA A 65 -7.07 -1.44 -6.60
C ALA A 65 -5.81 -2.32 -6.50
N LEU A 66 -5.14 -2.56 -7.63
CA LEU A 66 -3.85 -3.26 -7.65
C LEU A 66 -2.79 -2.54 -6.80
N PHE A 67 -2.64 -1.21 -6.92
CA PHE A 67 -1.68 -0.46 -6.10
C PHE A 67 -2.04 -0.48 -4.62
N SER A 68 -3.33 -0.44 -4.27
CA SER A 68 -3.78 -0.59 -2.89
C SER A 68 -3.48 -1.96 -2.30
N THR A 69 -3.46 -2.98 -3.16
CA THR A 69 -3.11 -4.37 -2.80
C THR A 69 -1.60 -4.55 -2.64
N LEU A 70 -0.80 -4.02 -3.58
CA LEU A 70 0.67 -4.13 -3.56
C LEU A 70 1.34 -3.19 -2.55
N LEU A 71 0.73 -2.03 -2.29
CA LEU A 71 1.27 -0.95 -1.45
C LEU A 71 0.24 -0.51 -0.39
N PRO A 72 -0.22 -1.42 0.50
CA PRO A 72 -1.26 -1.10 1.48
C PRO A 72 -0.86 0.02 2.45
N ASP A 73 0.44 0.18 2.70
CA ASP A 73 1.01 1.25 3.52
C ASP A 73 0.86 2.65 2.90
N ALA A 74 0.78 2.72 1.57
CA ALA A 74 0.54 3.99 0.86
C ALA A 74 -0.92 4.46 1.00
N ARG A 75 -1.85 3.58 1.40
CA ARG A 75 -3.25 3.92 1.71
C ARG A 75 -3.41 4.46 3.13
N THR A 76 -2.72 5.54 3.46
CA THR A 76 -2.81 6.16 4.80
C THR A 76 -4.15 6.83 5.07
N ASP A 77 -4.95 7.02 4.02
CA ASP A 77 -6.33 7.50 4.04
C ASP A 77 -7.32 6.46 4.61
N ARG A 78 -7.00 5.16 4.54
CA ARG A 78 -7.86 4.05 5.00
C ARG A 78 -7.34 3.44 6.29
N VAL A 79 -8.16 3.45 7.34
CA VAL A 79 -7.91 2.73 8.61
C VAL A 79 -9.00 1.70 8.79
N TYR A 80 -8.67 0.41 8.92
CA TYR A 80 -9.69 -0.64 9.00
C TYR A 80 -10.22 -0.89 10.41
N GLY A 81 -9.51 -0.41 11.45
CA GLY A 81 -9.85 -0.74 12.84
C GLY A 81 -9.70 -2.23 13.17
N ILE A 82 -8.90 -2.95 12.38
CA ILE A 82 -8.60 -4.37 12.54
C ILE A 82 -7.13 -4.52 12.87
N GLN A 83 -6.84 -5.27 13.95
CA GLN A 83 -5.52 -5.68 14.40
C GLN A 83 -5.45 -7.22 14.45
N ALA A 84 -4.24 -7.80 14.57
CA ALA A 84 -4.04 -9.25 14.54
C ALA A 84 -5.00 -10.03 15.49
N PRO A 85 -5.19 -9.65 16.77
CA PRO A 85 -6.11 -10.38 17.66
C PRO A 85 -7.59 -10.31 17.22
N SER A 86 -8.01 -9.22 16.59
CA SER A 86 -9.36 -9.10 16.04
C SER A 86 -9.53 -9.86 14.73
N LEU A 87 -8.51 -9.85 13.87
CA LEU A 87 -8.51 -10.58 12.60
C LEU A 87 -8.51 -12.08 12.85
N GLN A 88 -7.69 -12.56 13.78
CA GLN A 88 -7.67 -13.95 14.24
C GLN A 88 -9.07 -14.43 14.66
N ARG A 89 -9.82 -13.61 15.42
CA ARG A 89 -11.20 -13.96 15.79
C ARG A 89 -12.16 -13.98 14.61
N ILE A 90 -12.02 -13.05 13.66
CA ILE A 90 -12.81 -13.04 12.42
C ILE A 90 -12.54 -14.32 11.63
N VAL A 91 -11.27 -14.66 11.38
CA VAL A 91 -10.87 -15.87 10.64
C VAL A 91 -11.30 -17.14 11.36
N GLY A 92 -11.04 -17.23 12.67
CA GLY A 92 -11.40 -18.41 13.46
C GLY A 92 -12.91 -18.68 13.46
N ARG A 93 -13.74 -17.62 13.52
CA ARG A 93 -15.20 -17.74 13.38
C ARG A 93 -15.60 -18.10 11.96
N ALA A 94 -15.04 -17.43 10.95
CA ALA A 94 -15.40 -17.62 9.55
C ALA A 94 -15.12 -19.03 9.03
N LEU A 95 -14.04 -19.65 9.51
CA LEU A 95 -13.62 -21.01 9.17
C LEU A 95 -14.13 -22.07 10.17
N CYS A 96 -15.00 -21.70 11.11
CA CYS A 96 -15.58 -22.60 12.13
C CYS A 96 -14.52 -23.43 12.88
N LEU A 97 -13.42 -22.80 13.30
CA LEU A 97 -12.30 -23.52 13.91
C LEU A 97 -12.63 -24.00 15.33
N GLY A 98 -12.44 -25.30 15.59
CA GLY A 98 -12.44 -25.85 16.94
C GLY A 98 -11.22 -25.42 17.76
N SER A 99 -11.23 -25.72 19.07
CA SER A 99 -10.23 -25.24 20.03
C SER A 99 -8.78 -25.54 19.64
N SER A 100 -8.50 -26.72 19.08
CA SER A 100 -7.15 -27.12 18.65
C SER A 100 -6.65 -26.26 17.48
N ARG A 101 -7.45 -26.08 16.43
CA ARG A 101 -7.10 -25.25 15.27
C ARG A 101 -7.08 -23.77 15.62
N PHE A 102 -7.92 -23.33 16.56
CA PHE A 102 -7.85 -21.97 17.09
C PHE A 102 -6.57 -21.75 17.92
N ALA A 103 -6.04 -22.78 18.58
CA ALA A 103 -4.72 -22.72 19.21
C ALA A 103 -3.59 -22.63 18.16
N HIS A 104 -3.72 -23.33 17.02
CA HIS A 104 -2.81 -23.14 15.88
C HIS A 104 -2.80 -21.68 15.41
N LEU A 105 -3.97 -21.04 15.26
CA LEU A 105 -4.05 -19.62 14.92
C LEU A 105 -3.30 -18.68 15.87
N ARG A 106 -3.07 -19.08 17.13
CA ARG A 106 -2.38 -18.27 18.14
C ARG A 106 -0.86 -18.46 18.17
N ARG A 107 -0.28 -19.31 17.31
CA ARG A 107 1.17 -19.57 17.34
C ARG A 107 2.02 -18.32 17.07
N TYR A 108 1.52 -17.34 16.34
CA TYR A 108 2.19 -16.05 16.14
C TYR A 108 2.37 -15.24 17.43
N GLU A 109 1.60 -15.53 18.49
CA GLU A 109 1.74 -14.88 19.80
C GLU A 109 2.94 -15.44 20.58
N ASN A 110 3.44 -16.62 20.20
CA ASN A 110 4.57 -17.26 20.88
C ASN A 110 5.87 -16.56 20.50
N SER A 111 6.59 -16.08 21.53
CA SER A 111 7.91 -15.48 21.33
C SER A 111 8.87 -16.48 20.67
N GLY A 112 9.52 -16.06 19.58
CA GLY A 112 10.49 -16.90 18.86
C GLY A 112 9.88 -17.91 17.87
N SER A 113 8.57 -17.88 17.61
CA SER A 113 7.95 -18.76 16.60
C SER A 113 8.48 -18.49 15.18
N GLY A 114 8.84 -17.25 14.88
CA GLY A 114 9.21 -16.82 13.53
C GLY A 114 8.04 -16.76 12.55
N GLU A 115 6.82 -17.01 13.03
CA GLU A 115 5.58 -17.02 12.23
C GLU A 115 4.74 -15.79 12.57
N ASP A 116 4.15 -15.15 11.55
CA ASP A 116 3.11 -14.14 11.74
C ASP A 116 1.70 -14.77 11.66
N LEU A 117 0.65 -13.99 11.94
CA LEU A 117 -0.73 -14.48 11.84
C LEU A 117 -1.05 -15.00 10.43
N ALA A 118 -0.45 -14.43 9.38
CA ALA A 118 -0.70 -14.85 8.01
C ALA A 118 -0.14 -16.26 7.73
N ASP A 119 1.05 -16.56 8.25
CA ASP A 119 1.64 -17.90 8.18
C ASP A 119 0.76 -18.91 8.94
N CYS A 120 0.24 -18.56 10.13
CA CYS A 120 -0.68 -19.43 10.87
C CYS A 120 -2.00 -19.69 10.11
N VAL A 121 -2.60 -18.66 9.50
CA VAL A 121 -3.81 -18.80 8.68
C VAL A 121 -3.55 -19.70 7.46
N ALA A 122 -2.41 -19.53 6.80
CA ALA A 122 -2.00 -20.35 5.67
C ALA A 122 -1.78 -21.82 6.07
N GLY A 123 -1.18 -22.08 7.23
CA GLY A 123 -0.99 -23.44 7.76
C GLY A 123 -2.32 -24.16 7.94
N ILE A 124 -3.30 -23.48 8.54
CA ILE A 124 -4.65 -24.02 8.75
C ILE A 124 -5.36 -24.37 7.45
N LEU A 125 -5.25 -23.51 6.44
CA LEU A 125 -5.87 -23.74 5.12
C LEU A 125 -5.08 -24.71 4.24
N THR A 126 -3.80 -24.96 4.57
CA THR A 126 -3.04 -26.05 3.95
C THR A 126 -3.52 -27.41 4.45
N GLU A 127 -3.75 -27.52 5.77
CA GLU A 127 -4.25 -28.75 6.40
C GLU A 127 -5.72 -29.03 6.08
N THR A 128 -6.55 -27.99 5.98
CA THR A 128 -7.95 -28.11 5.58
C THR A 128 -8.28 -27.02 4.58
N PRO A 129 -8.07 -27.29 3.28
CA PRO A 129 -8.39 -26.35 2.23
C PRO A 129 -9.87 -26.00 2.18
N ASN A 130 -10.16 -24.75 1.82
CA ASN A 130 -11.52 -24.32 1.49
C ASN A 130 -12.00 -24.99 0.19
N PRO A 131 -13.30 -25.27 0.04
CA PRO A 131 -13.87 -25.84 -1.19
C PRO A 131 -14.03 -24.75 -2.28
N VAL A 132 -12.91 -24.15 -2.72
CA VAL A 132 -12.91 -23.03 -3.67
C VAL A 132 -13.00 -23.56 -5.11
N SER A 133 -13.93 -23.01 -5.92
CA SER A 133 -13.98 -23.30 -7.36
C SER A 133 -13.02 -22.40 -8.13
N LYS A 134 -12.50 -22.88 -9.27
CA LYS A 134 -11.71 -22.03 -10.20
C LYS A 134 -12.52 -20.86 -10.79
N LEU A 135 -13.85 -20.93 -10.71
CA LEU A 135 -14.76 -19.86 -11.12
C LEU A 135 -14.89 -18.76 -10.05
N ASP A 136 -14.55 -19.05 -8.79
CA ASP A 136 -14.70 -18.15 -7.64
C ASP A 136 -13.42 -17.35 -7.38
N GLN A 137 -12.77 -16.86 -8.44
CA GLN A 137 -11.51 -16.13 -8.27
C GLN A 137 -11.75 -14.76 -7.65
N VAL A 138 -11.28 -14.60 -6.42
CA VAL A 138 -11.20 -13.31 -5.75
C VAL A 138 -10.31 -12.36 -6.55
N THR A 139 -10.77 -11.12 -6.69
CA THR A 139 -10.12 -10.07 -7.48
C THR A 139 -9.60 -8.94 -6.58
N VAL A 140 -8.63 -8.18 -7.10
CA VAL A 140 -8.10 -7.02 -6.37
C VAL A 140 -9.15 -5.92 -6.19
N GLU A 141 -10.09 -5.80 -7.13
CA GLU A 141 -11.20 -4.85 -7.04
C GLU A 141 -12.18 -5.21 -5.91
N GLU A 142 -12.53 -6.50 -5.75
CA GLU A 142 -13.37 -6.96 -4.63
C GLU A 142 -12.69 -6.72 -3.29
N ILE A 143 -11.39 -7.04 -3.19
CA ILE A 143 -10.60 -6.77 -1.99
C ILE A 143 -10.57 -5.27 -1.71
N ASP A 144 -10.29 -4.43 -2.71
CA ASP A 144 -10.21 -2.97 -2.53
C ASP A 144 -11.54 -2.38 -2.07
N ALA A 145 -12.65 -2.80 -2.68
CA ALA A 145 -14.00 -2.37 -2.32
C ALA A 145 -14.36 -2.75 -0.89
N LEU A 146 -14.09 -4.00 -0.49
CA LEU A 146 -14.34 -4.49 0.87
C LEU A 146 -13.52 -3.73 1.91
N LEU A 147 -12.22 -3.53 1.64
CA LEU A 147 -11.34 -2.78 2.54
C LEU A 147 -11.73 -1.29 2.59
N ASN A 148 -12.23 -0.72 1.49
CA ASN A 148 -12.79 0.62 1.49
C ASN A 148 -14.05 0.70 2.35
N GLY A 149 -14.95 -0.29 2.28
CA GLY A 149 -16.14 -0.38 3.14
C GLY A 149 -15.79 -0.47 4.63
N LEU A 150 -14.81 -1.31 4.99
CA LEU A 150 -14.28 -1.37 6.36
C LEU A 150 -13.70 -0.01 6.80
N ALA A 151 -12.92 0.63 5.94
CA ALA A 151 -12.32 1.92 6.23
C ALA A 151 -13.36 3.04 6.38
N ALA A 152 -14.40 3.06 5.56
CA ALA A 152 -15.46 4.07 5.62
C ALA A 152 -16.20 4.06 6.96
N ASN A 153 -16.34 2.88 7.57
CA ASN A 153 -16.96 2.70 8.90
C ASN A 153 -15.99 2.97 10.07
N CYS A 154 -14.73 3.30 9.79
CA CYS A 154 -13.76 3.61 10.83
C CYS A 154 -13.63 5.12 11.04
N ARG A 155 -13.88 5.60 12.26
CA ARG A 155 -13.73 7.02 12.62
C ARG A 155 -12.32 7.58 12.36
N PHE A 156 -11.31 6.72 12.33
CA PHE A 156 -9.91 7.10 12.15
C PHE A 156 -9.48 7.21 10.69
N SER A 157 -10.28 6.72 9.73
CA SER A 157 -10.04 6.94 8.30
C SER A 157 -10.20 8.41 7.92
N SER A 158 -9.71 8.80 6.74
CA SER A 158 -9.86 10.16 6.23
C SER A 158 -11.34 10.54 6.05
N HIS A 159 -11.63 11.84 6.10
CA HIS A 159 -13.00 12.34 5.96
C HIS A 159 -13.65 11.89 4.64
N THR A 160 -12.91 11.98 3.52
CA THR A 160 -13.37 11.55 2.20
C THR A 160 -13.72 10.07 2.15
N VAL A 161 -12.88 9.21 2.74
CA VAL A 161 -13.15 7.77 2.82
C VAL A 161 -14.41 7.49 3.62
N ARG A 162 -14.61 8.15 4.76
CA ARG A 162 -15.83 8.00 5.57
C ARG A 162 -17.10 8.48 4.86
N GLN A 163 -17.01 9.45 3.95
CA GLN A 163 -18.14 9.91 3.14
C GLN A 163 -18.47 9.02 1.95
N SER A 164 -17.52 8.18 1.52
CA SER A 164 -17.67 7.34 0.32
C SER A 164 -18.69 6.21 0.46
N HIS A 165 -19.12 5.86 1.68
CA HIS A 165 -20.04 4.76 1.93
C HIS A 165 -21.15 5.20 2.90
N ARG A 166 -22.42 4.95 2.57
CA ARG A 166 -23.54 5.07 3.52
C ARG A 166 -23.65 3.76 4.31
N ASN A 167 -23.82 3.87 5.63
CA ASN A 167 -23.71 2.80 6.64
C ASN A 167 -24.30 1.43 6.27
N THR A 168 -23.46 0.39 6.27
CA THR A 168 -23.83 -1.03 6.49
C THR A 168 -22.81 -1.75 7.39
N GLY A 169 -22.31 -1.08 8.44
CA GLY A 169 -21.14 -1.51 9.22
C GLY A 169 -21.15 -2.93 9.84
N CYS A 170 -22.31 -3.60 9.91
CA CYS A 170 -22.40 -5.01 10.34
C CYS A 170 -21.96 -5.99 9.24
N GLU A 171 -22.29 -5.70 7.98
CA GLU A 171 -22.08 -6.61 6.85
C GLU A 171 -20.58 -6.83 6.58
N ASN A 172 -19.76 -5.78 6.65
CA ASN A 172 -18.36 -5.83 6.20
C ASN A 172 -17.46 -6.84 6.94
N LYS A 173 -17.71 -7.12 8.24
CA LYS A 173 -16.91 -8.11 8.98
C LYS A 173 -17.30 -9.54 8.63
N GLU A 174 -18.58 -9.77 8.33
CA GLU A 174 -19.06 -11.04 7.83
C GLU A 174 -18.57 -11.27 6.40
N THR A 175 -18.65 -10.26 5.55
CA THR A 175 -18.07 -10.28 4.19
C THR A 175 -16.56 -10.51 4.22
N LEU A 176 -15.84 -9.96 5.20
CA LEU A 176 -14.42 -10.28 5.36
C LEU A 176 -14.19 -11.76 5.69
N GLY A 177 -15.05 -12.35 6.52
CA GLY A 177 -15.03 -13.79 6.79
C GLY A 177 -15.36 -14.63 5.55
N GLU A 178 -16.33 -14.21 4.75
CA GLU A 178 -16.66 -14.82 3.45
C GLU A 178 -15.47 -14.81 2.50
N LEU A 179 -14.76 -13.69 2.42
CA LEU A 179 -13.55 -13.57 1.61
C LEU A 179 -12.50 -14.62 2.01
N TYR A 180 -12.30 -14.86 3.31
CA TYR A 180 -11.40 -15.92 3.80
C TYR A 180 -11.85 -17.34 3.45
N ARG A 181 -13.14 -17.57 3.20
CA ARG A 181 -13.67 -18.87 2.72
C ARG A 181 -13.48 -19.06 1.22
N GLN A 182 -13.26 -17.99 0.47
CA GLN A 182 -13.14 -17.99 -0.99
C GLN A 182 -11.69 -18.06 -1.49
N VAL A 183 -10.71 -18.03 -0.58
CA VAL A 183 -9.28 -18.00 -0.93
C VAL A 183 -8.57 -19.28 -0.52
N HIS A 184 -7.53 -19.64 -1.27
CA HIS A 184 -6.62 -20.73 -0.89
C HIS A 184 -5.63 -20.28 0.19
N ALA A 185 -4.89 -21.23 0.78
CA ALA A 185 -3.90 -20.96 1.83
C ALA A 185 -2.92 -19.83 1.49
N ARG A 186 -2.38 -19.83 0.27
CA ARG A 186 -1.47 -18.79 -0.24
C ARG A 186 -2.12 -17.41 -0.29
N GLU A 187 -3.33 -17.33 -0.82
CA GLU A 187 -4.06 -16.07 -0.95
C GLU A 187 -4.46 -15.54 0.41
N ALA A 188 -4.92 -16.41 1.32
CA ALA A 188 -5.24 -16.04 2.70
C ALA A 188 -4.03 -15.48 3.46
N LYS A 189 -2.83 -16.02 3.21
CA LYS A 189 -1.57 -15.48 3.72
C LYS A 189 -1.40 -14.01 3.32
N TRP A 190 -1.39 -13.73 2.02
CA TRP A 190 -1.17 -12.37 1.52
C TRP A 190 -2.31 -11.43 1.89
N LEU A 191 -3.56 -11.90 1.84
CA LEU A 191 -4.73 -11.14 2.28
C LEU A 191 -4.59 -10.70 3.74
N THR A 192 -4.16 -11.59 4.63
CA THR A 192 -3.91 -11.28 6.05
C THR A 192 -2.86 -10.18 6.20
N ARG A 193 -1.74 -10.29 5.47
CA ARG A 193 -0.69 -9.25 5.47
C ARG A 193 -1.17 -7.92 4.88
N ILE A 194 -2.02 -7.94 3.86
CA ILE A 194 -2.60 -6.72 3.25
C ILE A 194 -3.55 -6.02 4.24
N ILE A 195 -4.45 -6.77 4.90
CA ILE A 195 -5.39 -6.22 5.89
C ILE A 195 -4.63 -5.59 7.06
N LEU A 196 -3.60 -6.27 7.56
CA LEU A 196 -2.78 -5.76 8.66
C LEU A 196 -1.78 -4.68 8.21
N LYS A 197 -1.65 -4.43 6.91
CA LYS A 197 -0.63 -3.55 6.31
C LYS A 197 0.78 -3.95 6.73
N GLN A 198 1.07 -5.25 6.63
CA GLN A 198 2.31 -5.89 7.05
C GLN A 198 2.80 -6.86 5.96
N ILE A 199 2.97 -6.37 4.73
CA ILE A 199 3.50 -7.20 3.64
C ILE A 199 4.98 -7.60 3.89
N GLN A 200 5.75 -6.74 4.57
CA GLN A 200 7.15 -7.00 4.98
C GLN A 200 8.12 -7.39 3.84
N LEU A 201 7.83 -6.97 2.61
CA LEU A 201 8.71 -7.13 1.47
C LEU A 201 9.45 -5.83 1.17
N THR A 202 10.77 -5.80 1.39
CA THR A 202 11.61 -4.61 1.11
C THR A 202 11.70 -4.31 -0.39
N ALA A 203 11.45 -5.34 -1.21
CA ALA A 203 11.39 -5.28 -2.66
C ALA A 203 10.29 -4.36 -3.23
N LEU A 204 9.18 -4.17 -2.52
CA LEU A 204 8.03 -3.40 -2.99
C LEU A 204 8.22 -1.89 -2.77
N ASP A 205 9.27 -1.36 -3.39
CA ASP A 205 9.49 0.08 -3.45
C ASP A 205 8.43 0.75 -4.36
N PRO A 206 7.68 1.76 -3.88
CA PRO A 206 6.66 2.43 -4.68
C PRO A 206 7.18 2.98 -6.01
N SER A 207 8.41 3.49 -6.07
CA SER A 207 8.98 4.02 -7.31
C SER A 207 9.23 2.91 -8.33
N ILE A 208 9.56 1.69 -7.90
CA ILE A 208 9.70 0.54 -8.80
C ILE A 208 8.32 0.11 -9.30
N VAL A 209 7.35 -0.09 -8.40
CA VAL A 209 5.99 -0.50 -8.75
C VAL A 209 5.34 0.47 -9.73
N TYR A 210 5.36 1.78 -9.42
CA TYR A 210 4.82 2.80 -10.30
C TYR A 210 5.57 2.87 -11.64
N GLY A 211 6.90 2.78 -11.61
CA GLY A 211 7.74 2.82 -12.81
C GLY A 211 7.50 1.63 -13.74
N SER A 212 7.26 0.44 -13.19
CA SER A 212 6.90 -0.76 -13.94
C SER A 212 5.51 -0.65 -14.60
N TYR A 213 4.60 0.16 -14.04
CA TYR A 213 3.33 0.50 -14.68
C TYR A 213 3.48 1.58 -15.77
N ASP A 214 4.14 2.70 -15.46
CA ASP A 214 4.48 3.79 -16.37
C ASP A 214 5.67 4.59 -15.82
N ALA A 215 6.67 4.86 -16.67
CA ALA A 215 7.89 5.57 -16.27
C ALA A 215 7.64 6.98 -15.69
N ARG A 216 6.50 7.61 -15.99
CA ARG A 216 6.13 8.95 -15.50
C ARG A 216 5.38 8.89 -14.17
N LEU A 217 4.72 7.78 -13.85
CA LEU A 217 3.89 7.66 -12.65
C LEU A 217 4.64 7.93 -11.34
N PRO A 218 5.92 7.52 -11.15
CA PRO A 218 6.67 7.89 -9.94
C PRO A 218 6.76 9.40 -9.70
N PHE A 219 6.78 10.21 -10.76
CA PHE A 219 6.82 11.66 -10.68
C PHE A 219 5.43 12.24 -10.41
N VAL A 220 4.41 11.75 -11.11
CA VAL A 220 3.01 12.15 -10.88
C VAL A 220 2.59 11.87 -9.44
N ALA A 221 2.79 10.64 -8.97
CA ALA A 221 2.41 10.20 -7.62
C ALA A 221 3.18 10.94 -6.51
N ARG A 222 4.37 11.48 -6.81
CA ARG A 222 5.11 12.33 -5.87
C ARG A 222 4.48 13.72 -5.72
N VAL A 223 3.87 14.26 -6.77
CA VAL A 223 3.21 15.57 -6.72
C VAL A 223 1.76 15.44 -6.26
N GLN A 224 1.12 14.31 -6.59
CA GLN A 224 -0.28 14.01 -6.34
C GLN A 224 -0.36 12.67 -5.59
N GLU A 225 -0.23 12.69 -4.27
CA GLU A 225 -0.15 11.49 -3.41
C GLU A 225 -1.53 10.85 -3.20
N SER A 226 -2.17 10.46 -4.31
CA SER A 226 -3.45 9.73 -4.37
C SER A 226 -3.44 8.89 -5.64
N PHE A 227 -3.78 7.59 -5.53
CA PHE A 227 -3.77 6.68 -6.68
C PHE A 227 -4.75 7.13 -7.76
N GLU A 228 -5.98 7.44 -7.39
CA GLU A 228 -7.03 7.86 -8.32
C GLU A 228 -6.65 9.13 -9.07
N VAL A 229 -6.14 10.13 -8.33
CA VAL A 229 -5.76 11.42 -8.90
C VAL A 229 -4.54 11.25 -9.82
N ALA A 230 -3.51 10.54 -9.35
CA ALA A 230 -2.30 10.33 -10.14
C ALA A 230 -2.55 9.52 -11.41
N LEU A 231 -3.39 8.48 -11.35
CA LEU A 231 -3.76 7.67 -12.51
C LEU A 231 -4.62 8.47 -13.50
N THR A 232 -5.53 9.31 -13.00
CA THR A 232 -6.34 10.21 -13.85
C THR A 232 -5.47 11.23 -14.55
N SER A 233 -4.60 11.94 -13.82
CA SER A 233 -3.65 12.90 -14.42
C SER A 233 -2.69 12.23 -15.39
N LEU A 234 -2.25 10.99 -15.12
CA LEU A 234 -1.42 10.24 -16.08
C LEU A 234 -2.19 9.89 -17.36
N ARG A 235 -3.49 9.57 -17.26
CA ARG A 235 -4.34 9.30 -18.42
C ARG A 235 -4.50 10.55 -19.28
N GLU A 236 -4.78 11.69 -18.66
CA GLU A 236 -4.89 12.99 -19.33
C GLU A 236 -3.58 13.42 -19.98
N LEU A 237 -2.45 13.18 -19.30
CA LEU A 237 -1.12 13.43 -19.85
C LEU A 237 -0.84 12.59 -21.11
N ARG A 238 -1.28 11.34 -21.14
CA ARG A 238 -1.17 10.47 -22.32
C ARG A 238 -2.05 10.96 -23.48
N ALA A 239 -3.28 11.40 -23.18
CA ALA A 239 -4.20 11.90 -24.19
C ALA A 239 -3.72 13.22 -24.82
N SER A 240 -3.20 14.13 -24.00
CA SER A 240 -2.69 15.44 -24.46
C SER A 240 -1.35 15.36 -25.18
N ASN A 241 -0.54 14.34 -24.92
CA ASN A 241 0.81 14.20 -25.50
C ASN A 241 1.09 12.75 -25.98
N PRO A 242 0.54 12.36 -27.14
CA PRO A 242 0.65 11.00 -27.66
C PRO A 242 2.09 10.58 -27.98
N LEU A 243 2.91 11.54 -28.45
CA LEU A 243 4.35 11.33 -28.74
C LEU A 243 5.21 11.17 -27.46
N GLY A 244 4.59 11.37 -26.30
CA GLY A 244 5.23 11.24 -25.00
C GLY A 244 5.94 12.52 -24.55
N ILE A 245 5.85 12.79 -23.25
CA ILE A 245 6.67 13.80 -22.57
C ILE A 245 7.77 13.05 -21.83
N GLY A 246 9.03 13.39 -22.13
CA GLY A 246 10.19 12.89 -21.37
C GLY A 246 10.07 13.27 -19.90
N THR A 247 10.57 12.43 -18.99
CA THR A 247 10.42 12.62 -17.54
C THR A 247 10.94 13.97 -17.05
N GLN A 248 11.97 14.51 -17.70
CA GLN A 248 12.56 15.83 -17.46
C GLN A 248 11.57 17.01 -17.66
N ASN A 249 10.62 16.88 -18.58
CA ASN A 249 9.68 17.96 -18.90
C ASN A 249 8.40 17.89 -18.05
N LEU A 250 8.24 16.85 -17.24
CA LEU A 250 7.04 16.66 -16.40
C LEU A 250 6.86 17.76 -15.36
N VAL A 251 7.95 18.40 -14.91
CA VAL A 251 7.89 19.51 -13.93
C VAL A 251 7.07 20.71 -14.43
N HIS A 252 6.99 20.88 -15.74
CA HIS A 252 6.23 21.97 -16.35
C HIS A 252 4.73 21.65 -16.46
N VAL A 253 4.38 20.36 -16.53
CA VAL A 253 3.01 19.90 -16.84
C VAL A 253 2.29 19.39 -15.59
N ILE A 254 2.97 18.66 -14.71
CA ILE A 254 2.38 18.13 -13.49
C ILE A 254 2.33 19.23 -12.44
N LYS A 255 1.14 19.53 -11.94
CA LYS A 255 0.92 20.50 -10.86
C LYS A 255 0.32 19.83 -9.63
N PRO A 256 0.61 20.36 -8.43
CA PRO A 256 -0.14 20.03 -7.23
C PRO A 256 -1.64 20.29 -7.44
N ILE A 257 -2.48 19.45 -6.87
CA ILE A 257 -3.95 19.58 -6.93
C ILE A 257 -4.48 19.85 -5.53
N LEU A 258 -5.34 20.85 -5.39
CA LEU A 258 -5.97 21.16 -4.11
C LEU A 258 -6.74 19.95 -3.57
N GLY A 259 -6.59 19.67 -2.28
CA GLY A 259 -7.14 18.49 -1.63
C GLY A 259 -6.49 17.16 -1.98
N THR A 260 -5.37 17.18 -2.69
CA THR A 260 -4.48 16.01 -2.83
C THR A 260 -3.13 16.36 -2.20
N LYS A 261 -2.68 15.55 -1.25
CA LYS A 261 -1.38 15.75 -0.61
C LYS A 261 -0.24 15.74 -1.65
N VAL A 262 0.80 16.52 -1.36
CA VAL A 262 2.04 16.54 -2.12
C VAL A 262 3.04 15.67 -1.38
N GLY A 263 3.71 14.79 -2.12
CA GLY A 263 4.72 13.90 -1.59
C GLY A 263 5.86 14.67 -0.92
N ARG A 264 6.32 14.14 0.21
CA ARG A 264 7.42 14.75 0.98
C ARG A 264 8.76 14.44 0.32
N GLN A 265 9.67 15.41 0.37
CA GLN A 265 11.07 15.17 0.04
C GLN A 265 11.69 14.16 1.01
N THR A 266 12.60 13.33 0.50
CA THR A 266 13.42 12.42 1.30
C THR A 266 14.54 13.18 2.00
N TRP A 267 14.77 12.86 3.27
CA TRP A 267 15.80 13.49 4.09
C TRP A 267 16.89 12.48 4.40
N LEU A 268 18.14 12.86 4.17
CA LEU A 268 19.30 12.07 4.61
C LEU A 268 19.69 12.52 6.02
N LYS A 269 19.95 11.55 6.91
CA LYS A 269 20.39 11.84 8.28
C LYS A 269 21.86 12.27 8.26
N GLY A 270 22.12 13.55 8.51
CA GLY A 270 23.46 14.05 8.82
C GLY A 270 24.00 13.41 10.11
N ARG A 271 25.26 12.96 10.10
CA ARG A 271 25.93 12.34 11.25
C ARG A 271 26.97 13.26 11.90
N SER A 272 27.43 14.27 11.17
CA SER A 272 28.33 15.34 11.62
C SER A 272 28.34 16.46 10.58
N ILE A 273 28.88 17.63 10.91
CA ILE A 273 29.05 18.74 9.94
C ILE A 273 29.90 18.28 8.74
N LYS A 274 31.01 17.58 9.00
CA LYS A 274 31.88 17.00 7.95
C LYS A 274 31.12 16.04 7.04
N HIS A 275 30.27 15.18 7.61
CA HIS A 275 29.42 14.29 6.81
C HIS A 275 28.42 15.08 5.94
N CYS A 276 27.77 16.11 6.49
CA CYS A 276 26.85 16.95 5.72
C CYS A 276 27.55 17.67 4.55
N ILE A 277 28.76 18.20 4.76
CA ILE A 277 29.57 18.82 3.70
C ILE A 277 29.93 17.78 2.63
N GLY A 278 30.26 16.55 3.03
CA GLY A 278 30.55 15.46 2.10
C GLY A 278 29.31 14.97 1.32
N LEU A 279 28.12 15.02 1.92
CA LEU A 279 26.86 14.63 1.26
C LEU A 279 26.46 15.59 0.14
N HIS A 280 26.78 16.88 0.26
CA HIS A 280 26.40 17.87 -0.73
C HIS A 280 27.46 18.98 -0.85
N PRO A 281 28.40 18.89 -1.81
CA PRO A 281 29.55 19.79 -1.91
C PRO A 281 29.21 21.18 -2.47
N LYS A 282 27.92 21.54 -2.57
CA LYS A 282 27.46 22.84 -3.12
C LYS A 282 26.93 23.73 -2.00
N ARG A 283 26.61 24.98 -2.33
CA ARG A 283 25.93 25.93 -1.45
C ARG A 283 24.64 25.32 -0.89
N VAL A 284 24.46 25.37 0.43
CA VAL A 284 23.29 24.88 1.15
C VAL A 284 22.73 25.98 2.06
N SER A 285 21.41 26.00 2.27
CA SER A 285 20.78 26.77 3.35
C SER A 285 20.73 25.91 4.61
N CYS A 286 20.90 26.53 5.77
CA CYS A 286 20.76 25.89 7.07
C CYS A 286 19.55 26.49 7.78
N GLU A 287 18.56 25.65 8.09
CA GLU A 287 17.34 26.05 8.79
C GLU A 287 17.24 25.30 10.11
N LYS A 288 16.62 25.94 11.12
CA LYS A 288 16.34 25.29 12.40
C LYS A 288 15.30 24.20 12.20
N LYS A 289 15.67 22.95 12.49
CA LYS A 289 14.68 21.86 12.55
C LYS A 289 13.79 22.09 13.77
N MET A 290 12.55 22.50 13.52
CA MET A 290 11.54 22.60 14.57
C MET A 290 11.15 21.22 15.09
N ASP A 291 10.93 21.12 16.39
CA ASP A 291 10.44 19.90 17.03
C ASP A 291 8.93 20.02 17.26
N GLY A 292 8.18 19.65 16.24
CA GLY A 292 6.73 19.71 16.21
C GLY A 292 6.17 18.77 15.16
N GLU A 293 4.89 18.90 14.87
CA GLU A 293 4.23 18.08 13.87
C GLU A 293 4.34 18.68 12.47
N TYR A 294 4.52 17.82 11.47
CA TYR A 294 4.45 18.24 10.07
C TYR A 294 3.01 18.58 9.68
N CYS A 295 2.84 19.67 8.94
CA CYS A 295 1.57 20.16 8.45
C CYS A 295 1.74 20.56 6.98
N GLN A 296 0.99 19.94 6.08
CA GLN A 296 0.83 20.46 4.73
C GLN A 296 -0.55 21.10 4.61
N VAL A 297 -0.59 22.41 4.35
CA VAL A 297 -1.83 23.20 4.35
C VAL A 297 -2.19 23.56 2.90
N HIS A 298 -3.41 23.23 2.52
CA HIS A 298 -4.03 23.63 1.25
C HIS A 298 -5.08 24.68 1.54
N VAL A 299 -5.04 25.79 0.82
CA VAL A 299 -6.00 26.90 0.96
C VAL A 299 -6.73 27.10 -0.36
N ASP A 300 -8.04 26.90 -0.33
CA ASP A 300 -8.96 27.04 -1.44
C ASP A 300 -10.01 28.12 -1.10
N LEU A 301 -9.73 29.35 -1.53
CA LEU A 301 -10.57 30.51 -1.21
C LEU A 301 -11.99 30.40 -1.80
N SER A 302 -12.20 29.55 -2.81
CA SER A 302 -13.52 29.34 -3.42
C SER A 302 -14.51 28.63 -2.47
N LYS A 303 -14.02 27.94 -1.44
CA LYS A 303 -14.83 27.16 -0.48
C LYS A 303 -15.28 27.94 0.76
N GLY A 304 -15.02 29.25 0.80
CA GLY A 304 -15.42 30.13 1.90
C GLY A 304 -14.91 29.63 3.26
N SER A 305 -15.84 29.34 4.19
CA SER A 305 -15.52 28.89 5.55
C SER A 305 -14.86 27.51 5.63
N ARG A 306 -14.86 26.72 4.55
CA ARG A 306 -14.15 25.42 4.44
C ARG A 306 -12.95 25.49 3.50
N SER A 307 -12.26 26.63 3.48
CA SER A 307 -11.14 26.89 2.59
C SER A 307 -9.86 26.14 2.96
N VAL A 308 -9.70 25.70 4.20
CA VAL A 308 -8.45 25.10 4.67
C VAL A 308 -8.57 23.58 4.76
N GLN A 309 -7.59 22.88 4.19
CA GLN A 309 -7.40 21.44 4.36
C GLN A 309 -5.97 21.15 4.79
N ILE A 310 -5.80 20.25 5.75
CA ILE A 310 -4.51 19.99 6.40
C ILE A 310 -4.17 18.50 6.31
N PHE A 311 -2.99 18.18 5.78
CA PHE A 311 -2.45 16.83 5.75
C PHE A 311 -1.32 16.64 6.77
N SER A 312 -1.27 15.47 7.41
CA SER A 312 -0.20 15.09 8.31
C SER A 312 1.03 14.55 7.57
N LYS A 313 2.09 14.23 8.34
CA LYS A 313 3.32 13.60 7.82
C LYS A 313 3.06 12.31 7.04
N SER A 314 2.19 11.45 7.56
CA SER A 314 1.83 10.16 6.94
C SER A 314 0.91 10.33 5.73
N GLY A 315 0.23 11.47 5.66
CA GLY A 315 -0.62 11.85 4.53
C GLY A 315 -2.12 11.69 4.74
N LYS A 316 -2.52 11.33 5.96
CA LYS A 316 -3.90 11.41 6.39
C LYS A 316 -4.38 12.87 6.40
N ASP A 317 -5.58 13.10 5.87
CA ASP A 317 -6.32 14.35 6.08
C ASP A 317 -6.64 14.51 7.57
N SER A 318 -6.01 15.52 8.17
CA SER A 318 -6.05 15.84 9.60
C SER A 318 -6.77 17.18 9.84
N THR A 319 -7.56 17.66 8.88
CA THR A 319 -8.29 18.93 8.98
C THR A 319 -9.21 18.94 10.21
N GLN A 320 -9.98 17.86 10.38
CA GLN A 320 -10.90 17.72 11.52
C GLN A 320 -10.17 17.58 12.85
N ASP A 321 -9.03 16.88 12.86
CA ASP A 321 -8.20 16.68 14.06
C ASP A 321 -7.60 18.01 14.56
N ARG A 322 -7.57 19.06 13.71
CA ARG A 322 -6.94 20.36 13.97
C ARG A 322 -7.91 21.53 14.08
N VAL A 323 -9.22 21.29 14.03
CA VAL A 323 -10.25 22.34 14.19
C VAL A 323 -10.11 23.09 15.51
N GLY A 324 -9.66 22.41 16.57
CA GLY A 324 -9.45 22.99 17.89
C GLY A 324 -8.22 23.90 18.03
N ILE A 325 -7.30 23.94 17.06
CA ILE A 325 -6.07 24.75 17.14
C ILE A 325 -6.35 26.25 16.97
N HIS A 326 -7.49 26.61 16.36
CA HIS A 326 -7.89 27.99 16.14
C HIS A 326 -8.76 28.58 17.26
N LYS A 327 -8.94 27.85 18.37
CA LYS A 327 -9.68 28.32 19.56
C LYS A 327 -8.70 28.77 20.64
#